data_AF-A0A1I4HYQ1-F1
#
_entry.id   AF-A0A1I4HYQ1-F1
#
_cell.length_a   1.000
_cell.length_b   1.000
_cell.length_c   1.000
_cell.angle_alpha   90.00
_cell.angle_beta   90.00
_cell.angle_gamma   90.00
#
_symmetry.space_group_name_H-M   'P 1'
#
loop_
_entity.id
_entity.type
_entity.pdbx_description
1 polymer ?
#
loop_
_entity_poly.entity_id
_entity_poly.type
_entity_poly.pdbx_seq_one_letter_code
_entity_poly.pdbx_strand_id
1 'polypeptide(L)'
;MALLFVMNAMNVRAEISEKQTKLDAHSIRPNNTIIGVHISAEIESIASNTFVNQINLRYIEVEDDNPYFSAFSNCLYDKEQKILYCFPQALIFAEVPSTVVSMDRKALKGVNEKVAAQVRAAIKKNCESAGVEFKYADPASDYGPSVTYWPYNNIYPLTDNDLK
;
A
#
# COMPACT_ATOMS: atom_id res chain seq x y z
N MET A 1 12.03 -5.66 61.23
CA MET A 1 12.82 -4.76 60.36
C MET A 1 13.97 -5.62 59.81
N ALA A 2 14.05 -6.02 58.55
CA ALA A 2 13.35 -5.62 57.33
C ALA A 2 13.01 -6.86 56.48
N LEU A 3 11.88 -6.81 55.77
CA LEU A 3 11.43 -7.80 54.79
C LEU A 3 12.24 -7.57 53.51
N LEU A 4 13.10 -8.51 53.11
CA LEU A 4 13.90 -8.40 51.88
C LEU A 4 13.00 -8.78 50.70
N PHE A 5 12.46 -7.77 50.02
CA PHE A 5 11.68 -7.93 48.79
C PHE A 5 12.65 -8.26 47.64
N VAL A 6 12.72 -9.53 47.23
CA VAL A 6 13.45 -9.92 46.02
C VAL A 6 12.59 -9.50 44.83
N MET A 7 12.94 -8.38 44.19
CA MET A 7 12.35 -7.99 42.91
C MET A 7 12.75 -9.03 41.87
N ASN A 8 11.79 -9.86 41.43
CA ASN A 8 11.93 -10.60 40.19
C ASN A 8 12.16 -9.57 39.08
N ALA A 9 13.39 -9.52 38.54
CA ALA A 9 13.66 -8.78 37.34
C ALA A 9 12.86 -9.43 36.21
N MET A 10 11.71 -8.85 35.87
CA MET A 10 11.09 -9.10 34.58
C MET A 10 12.13 -8.73 33.52
N ASN A 11 12.71 -9.72 32.86
CA ASN A 11 13.37 -9.51 31.58
C ASN A 11 12.28 -9.09 30.60
N VAL A 12 11.95 -7.78 30.57
CA VAL A 12 11.28 -7.18 29.42
C VAL A 12 12.35 -7.08 28.35
N ARG A 13 12.70 -8.22 27.74
CA ARG A 13 13.27 -8.19 26.40
C ARG A 13 12.19 -7.48 25.61
N ALA A 14 12.48 -6.30 25.06
CA ALA A 14 11.53 -5.63 24.16
C ALA A 14 11.10 -6.68 23.15
N GLU A 15 9.89 -7.20 23.30
CA GLU A 15 9.33 -8.12 22.33
C GLU A 15 9.30 -7.29 21.06
N ILE A 16 10.08 -7.74 20.08
CA ILE A 16 10.00 -7.26 18.72
C ILE A 16 8.51 -7.31 18.40
N SER A 17 7.93 -6.12 18.23
CA SER A 17 6.51 -5.89 17.95
C SER A 17 5.96 -7.01 17.09
N GLU A 18 4.80 -7.56 17.46
CA GLU A 18 4.09 -8.58 16.70
C GLU A 18 4.16 -8.27 15.19
N LYS A 19 4.31 -9.34 14.40
CA LYS A 19 4.34 -9.28 12.95
C LYS A 19 3.18 -8.42 12.44
N GLN A 20 3.51 -7.29 11.80
CA GLN A 20 2.50 -6.36 11.31
C GLN A 20 1.92 -6.91 9.99
N THR A 21 0.60 -7.08 9.95
CA THR A 21 -0.15 -7.52 8.76
C THR A 21 -0.92 -6.39 8.09
N LYS A 22 -0.75 -5.16 8.58
CA LYS A 22 -1.51 -3.99 8.14
C LYS A 22 -0.59 -2.83 7.79
N LEU A 23 -0.92 -2.14 6.70
CA LEU A 23 -0.38 -0.83 6.36
C LEU A 23 -1.45 0.24 6.54
N ASP A 24 -1.07 1.35 7.17
CA ASP A 24 -1.90 2.53 7.43
C ASP A 24 -1.18 3.84 7.07
N ALA A 25 -1.81 4.99 7.33
CA ALA A 25 -1.20 6.29 7.02
C ALA A 25 0.08 6.62 7.81
N HIS A 26 0.37 5.94 8.93
CA HIS A 26 1.61 6.14 9.66
C HIS A 26 2.69 5.13 9.27
N SER A 27 2.29 3.99 8.68
CA SER A 27 3.22 2.98 8.17
C SER A 27 4.18 3.58 7.15
N ILE A 28 3.70 4.52 6.32
CA ILE A 28 4.54 5.27 5.38
C ILE A 28 4.23 6.76 5.53
N ARG A 29 4.92 7.43 6.45
CA ARG A 29 4.79 8.89 6.59
C ARG A 29 5.12 9.58 5.27
N PRO A 30 4.36 10.63 4.88
CA PRO A 30 4.68 11.43 3.71
C PRO A 30 6.14 11.83 3.71
N ASN A 31 6.89 11.32 2.75
CA ASN A 31 8.28 11.70 2.56
C ASN A 31 8.55 11.80 1.07
N ASN A 32 9.43 12.74 0.72
CA ASN A 32 9.77 13.01 -0.67
C ASN A 32 10.99 12.15 -1.10
N THR A 33 11.23 11.02 -0.46
CA THR A 33 12.41 10.17 -0.72
C THR A 33 12.03 8.77 -1.18
N ILE A 34 10.82 8.30 -0.88
CA ILE A 34 10.36 6.99 -1.33
C ILE A 34 10.09 7.02 -2.83
N ILE A 35 10.78 6.14 -3.56
CA ILE A 35 10.57 5.93 -4.99
C ILE A 35 9.91 4.58 -5.30
N GLY A 36 10.01 3.60 -4.40
CA GLY A 36 9.34 2.31 -4.55
C GLY A 36 9.07 1.61 -3.23
N VAL A 37 8.17 0.63 -3.28
CA VAL A 37 7.55 -0.05 -2.14
C VAL A 37 7.51 -1.55 -2.43
N HIS A 38 7.99 -2.38 -1.50
CA HIS A 38 7.76 -3.82 -1.53
C HIS A 38 6.72 -4.24 -0.49
N ILE A 39 5.64 -4.87 -0.93
CA ILE A 39 4.56 -5.40 -0.09
C ILE A 39 4.72 -6.92 0.06
N SER A 40 4.99 -7.36 1.28
CA SER A 40 5.17 -8.79 1.57
C SER A 40 3.87 -9.59 1.55
N ALA A 41 3.97 -10.93 1.49
CA ALA A 41 2.87 -11.90 1.57
C ALA A 41 1.96 -11.74 2.80
N GLU A 42 2.53 -11.17 3.85
CA GLU A 42 1.94 -11.04 5.19
C GLU A 42 1.01 -9.84 5.34
N ILE A 43 0.99 -8.93 4.36
CA ILE A 43 0.11 -7.77 4.40
C ILE A 43 -1.30 -8.21 3.98
N GLU A 44 -2.20 -8.17 4.95
CA GLU A 44 -3.61 -8.53 4.84
C GLU A 44 -4.51 -7.33 4.56
N SER A 45 -4.11 -6.13 5.00
CA SER A 45 -4.90 -4.92 4.77
C SER A 45 -4.05 -3.68 4.59
N ILE A 46 -4.53 -2.78 3.71
CA ILE A 46 -3.89 -1.51 3.39
C ILE A 46 -4.96 -0.43 3.46
N ALA A 47 -4.76 0.58 4.31
CA ALA A 47 -5.70 1.68 4.43
C ALA A 47 -5.63 2.61 3.21
N SER A 48 -6.77 3.21 2.82
CA SER A 48 -6.88 4.12 1.67
C SER A 48 -5.87 5.29 1.68
N ASN A 49 -5.43 5.73 2.86
CA ASN A 49 -4.52 6.86 3.07
C ASN A 49 -3.03 6.47 3.15
N THR A 50 -2.67 5.18 3.05
CA THR A 50 -1.28 4.68 3.22
C THR A 50 -0.28 5.34 2.26
N PHE A 51 -0.62 5.47 0.98
CA PHE A 51 0.29 5.98 -0.06
C PHE A 51 0.01 7.42 -0.47
N VAL A 52 -0.78 8.15 0.31
CA VAL A 52 -1.11 9.54 0.00
C VAL A 52 0.13 10.42 0.22
N ASN A 53 0.37 11.35 -0.71
CA ASN A 53 1.47 12.32 -0.68
C ASN A 53 2.89 11.70 -0.76
N GLN A 54 3.03 10.50 -1.32
CA GLN A 54 4.34 9.92 -1.65
C GLN A 54 4.81 10.43 -3.02
N ILE A 55 5.12 11.73 -3.12
CA ILE A 55 5.22 12.44 -4.41
C ILE A 55 6.27 11.89 -5.39
N ASN A 56 7.26 11.14 -4.90
CA ASN A 56 8.32 10.54 -5.70
C ASN A 56 8.11 9.04 -5.93
N LEU A 57 7.03 8.45 -5.42
CA LEU A 57 6.71 7.03 -5.59
C LEU A 57 6.45 6.74 -7.07
N ARG A 58 7.17 5.76 -7.61
CA ARG A 58 7.13 5.33 -9.00
C ARG A 58 6.60 3.91 -9.18
N TYR A 59 6.79 3.05 -8.18
CA TYR A 59 6.33 1.66 -8.28
C TYR A 59 6.03 1.04 -6.93
N ILE A 60 5.12 0.07 -6.98
CA ILE A 60 4.77 -0.82 -5.89
C ILE A 60 4.94 -2.23 -6.43
N GLU A 61 5.66 -3.05 -5.69
CA GLU A 61 5.77 -4.50 -5.89
C GLU A 61 5.05 -5.22 -4.77
N VAL A 62 4.54 -6.41 -5.08
CA VAL A 62 3.83 -7.28 -4.14
C VAL A 62 4.40 -8.68 -4.34
N GLU A 63 4.74 -9.38 -3.25
CA GLU A 63 5.15 -10.78 -3.32
C GLU A 63 4.06 -11.65 -3.97
N ASP A 64 4.47 -12.55 -4.87
CA ASP A 64 3.55 -13.37 -5.67
C ASP A 64 2.57 -14.20 -4.83
N ASP A 65 2.98 -14.60 -3.62
CA ASP A 65 2.22 -15.38 -2.66
C ASP A 65 1.35 -14.52 -1.71
N ASN A 66 1.35 -13.19 -1.84
CA ASN A 66 0.37 -12.35 -1.13
C ASN A 66 -1.06 -12.72 -1.60
N PRO A 67 -1.97 -13.14 -0.71
CA PRO A 67 -3.28 -13.63 -1.12
C PRO A 67 -4.32 -12.52 -1.33
N TYR A 68 -4.02 -11.27 -0.97
CA TYR A 68 -4.98 -10.16 -0.97
C TYR A 68 -4.70 -9.11 -2.03
N PHE A 69 -3.43 -8.93 -2.38
CA PHE A 69 -2.96 -7.87 -3.26
C PHE A 69 -2.14 -8.42 -4.42
N SER A 70 -2.01 -7.59 -5.44
CA SER A 70 -1.09 -7.82 -6.54
C SER A 70 -0.51 -6.51 -7.04
N ALA A 71 0.66 -6.59 -7.67
CA ALA A 71 1.24 -5.48 -8.41
C ALA A 71 1.15 -5.77 -9.91
N PHE A 72 0.81 -4.75 -10.70
CA PHE A 72 0.90 -4.83 -12.16
C PHE A 72 1.25 -3.46 -12.72
N SER A 73 2.17 -3.42 -13.68
CA SER A 73 2.64 -2.17 -14.28
C SER A 73 2.95 -1.10 -13.21
N ASN A 74 3.63 -1.50 -12.14
CA ASN A 74 4.05 -0.66 -11.01
C ASN A 74 2.92 -0.13 -10.09
N CYS A 75 1.67 -0.52 -10.31
CA CYS A 75 0.50 -0.10 -9.53
C CYS A 75 0.02 -1.21 -8.59
N LEU A 76 -0.64 -0.81 -7.49
CA LEU A 76 -1.21 -1.73 -6.51
C LEU A 76 -2.68 -2.03 -6.80
N TYR A 77 -3.02 -3.31 -6.80
CA TYR A 77 -4.37 -3.81 -6.99
C TYR A 77 -4.78 -4.81 -5.90
N ASP A 78 -6.06 -5.17 -5.86
CA ASP A 78 -6.49 -6.41 -5.23
C ASP A 78 -5.88 -7.63 -5.96
N LYS A 79 -5.97 -8.82 -5.36
CA LYS A 79 -5.39 -10.04 -5.93
C LYS A 79 -5.94 -10.36 -7.32
N GLU A 80 -7.23 -10.09 -7.55
CA GLU A 80 -7.91 -10.37 -8.81
C GLU A 80 -7.79 -9.23 -9.85
N GLN A 81 -7.08 -8.14 -9.51
CA GLN A 81 -6.92 -6.96 -10.37
C GLN A 81 -8.26 -6.37 -10.84
N LYS A 82 -9.27 -6.34 -9.97
CA LYS A 82 -10.57 -5.68 -10.17
C LYS A 82 -10.64 -4.29 -9.55
N ILE A 83 -9.78 -4.01 -8.57
CA ILE A 83 -9.72 -2.77 -7.80
C ILE A 83 -8.31 -2.19 -7.88
N LEU A 84 -8.19 -0.96 -8.39
CA LEU A 84 -6.95 -0.18 -8.26
C LEU A 84 -6.89 0.49 -6.88
N TYR A 85 -5.93 0.12 -6.04
CA TYR A 85 -5.73 0.72 -4.71
C TYR A 85 -4.77 1.90 -4.73
N CYS A 86 -3.70 1.84 -5.54
CA CYS A 86 -2.75 2.94 -5.63
C CYS A 86 -2.10 3.01 -7.01
N PHE A 87 -2.14 4.21 -7.60
CA PHE A 87 -1.31 4.61 -8.72
C PHE A 87 -0.20 5.54 -8.20
N PRO A 88 1.08 5.16 -8.33
CA PRO A 88 2.20 5.96 -7.85
C PRO A 88 2.25 7.39 -8.44
N GLN A 89 2.49 8.40 -7.61
CA GLN A 89 2.35 9.81 -8.01
C GLN A 89 3.39 10.29 -9.04
N ALA A 90 4.60 9.71 -9.04
CA ALA A 90 5.67 10.02 -9.99
C ALA A 90 5.68 9.10 -11.21
N LEU A 91 4.74 8.15 -11.31
CA LEU A 91 4.57 7.32 -12.48
C LEU A 91 3.82 8.09 -13.57
N ILE A 92 4.40 8.16 -14.77
CA ILE A 92 3.84 8.95 -15.88
C ILE A 92 2.93 8.12 -16.80
N PHE A 93 2.98 6.80 -16.69
CA PHE A 93 2.20 5.85 -17.48
C PHE A 93 2.18 4.49 -16.80
N ALA A 94 1.03 3.82 -16.83
CA ALA A 94 0.90 2.40 -16.51
C ALA A 94 -0.17 1.78 -17.42
N GLU A 95 -0.01 0.50 -17.73
CA GLU A 95 -1.09 -0.29 -18.27
C GLU A 95 -2.11 -0.58 -17.16
N VAL A 96 -3.40 -0.34 -17.45
CA VAL A 96 -4.50 -0.69 -16.56
C VAL A 96 -5.09 -2.02 -17.04
N PRO A 97 -5.04 -3.11 -16.25
CA PRO A 97 -5.62 -4.39 -16.65
C PRO A 97 -7.09 -4.23 -17.02
N SER A 98 -7.54 -4.95 -18.05
CA SER A 98 -8.94 -4.89 -18.50
C SER A 98 -9.96 -5.38 -17.46
N THR A 99 -9.49 -6.10 -16.45
CA THR A 99 -10.28 -6.60 -15.30
C THR A 99 -10.61 -5.50 -14.28
N VAL A 100 -9.89 -4.38 -14.28
CA VAL A 100 -10.08 -3.30 -13.30
C VAL A 100 -11.36 -2.53 -13.60
N VAL A 101 -12.33 -2.60 -12.69
CA VAL A 101 -13.67 -1.98 -12.83
C VAL A 101 -14.02 -1.04 -11.68
N SER A 102 -13.11 -0.88 -10.73
CA SER A 102 -13.27 0.00 -9.57
C SER A 102 -11.92 0.51 -9.09
N MET A 103 -11.93 1.52 -8.22
CA MET A 103 -10.69 2.01 -7.59
C MET A 103 -10.95 2.58 -6.20
N ASP A 104 -9.92 2.61 -5.37
CA ASP A 104 -9.92 3.37 -4.12
C ASP A 104 -10.12 4.87 -4.39
N ARG A 105 -10.87 5.56 -3.53
CA ARG A 105 -11.14 7.00 -3.66
C ARG A 105 -9.86 7.86 -3.68
N LYS A 106 -8.79 7.38 -3.06
CA LYS A 106 -7.47 8.02 -2.99
C LYS A 106 -6.43 7.35 -3.91
N ALA A 107 -6.80 6.35 -4.72
CA ALA A 107 -5.88 5.67 -5.62
C ALA A 107 -5.06 6.61 -6.52
N LEU A 108 -5.67 7.72 -6.95
CA LEU A 108 -5.07 8.73 -7.83
C LEU A 108 -4.68 10.03 -7.10
N LYS A 109 -4.64 10.02 -5.76
CA LYS A 109 -4.36 11.24 -4.98
C LYS A 109 -2.91 11.68 -5.20
N GLY A 110 -2.74 12.86 -5.81
CA GLY A 110 -1.43 13.46 -6.10
C GLY A 110 -0.84 13.07 -7.46
N VAL A 111 -1.52 12.20 -8.22
CA VAL A 111 -1.14 11.87 -9.60
C VAL A 111 -1.38 13.09 -10.50
N ASN A 112 -0.51 13.29 -11.49
CA ASN A 112 -0.71 14.32 -12.51
C ASN A 112 -2.09 14.16 -13.18
N GLU A 113 -2.87 15.24 -13.28
CA GLU A 113 -4.27 15.15 -13.73
C GLU A 113 -4.43 14.58 -15.14
N LYS A 114 -3.48 14.81 -16.05
CA LYS A 114 -3.53 14.22 -17.39
C LYS A 114 -3.44 12.69 -17.33
N VAL A 115 -2.54 12.17 -16.50
CA VAL A 115 -2.37 10.72 -16.27
C VAL A 115 -3.59 10.17 -15.54
N ALA A 116 -4.05 10.86 -14.49
CA ALA A 116 -5.23 10.46 -13.74
C ALA A 116 -6.48 10.36 -14.64
N ALA A 117 -6.69 11.32 -15.54
CA ALA A 117 -7.79 11.29 -16.50
C ALA A 117 -7.69 10.08 -17.46
N GLN A 118 -6.48 9.71 -17.90
CA GLN A 118 -6.26 8.51 -18.73
C GLN A 118 -6.60 7.23 -17.98
N VAL A 119 -6.16 7.10 -16.72
CA VAL A 119 -6.49 5.94 -15.87
C VAL A 119 -7.99 5.85 -15.63
N ARG A 120 -8.66 6.97 -15.31
CA ARG A 120 -10.13 7.01 -15.16
C ARG A 120 -10.85 6.58 -16.44
N ALA A 121 -10.39 7.05 -17.59
CA ALA A 121 -10.97 6.68 -18.88
C ALA A 121 -10.78 5.19 -19.19
N ALA A 122 -9.62 4.62 -18.87
CA ALA A 122 -9.36 3.19 -19.03
C ALA A 122 -10.31 2.34 -18.16
N ILE A 123 -10.43 2.66 -16.86
CA ILE A 123 -11.35 1.96 -15.96
C ILE A 123 -12.80 2.11 -16.43
N LYS A 124 -13.23 3.30 -16.89
CA LYS A 124 -14.57 3.50 -17.45
C LYS A 124 -14.83 2.58 -18.65
N LYS A 125 -13.87 2.46 -19.57
CA LYS A 125 -13.95 1.56 -20.72
C LYS A 125 -14.03 0.08 -20.29
N ASN A 126 -13.29 -0.30 -19.25
CA ASN A 126 -13.36 -1.64 -18.68
C ASN A 126 -14.75 -1.93 -18.09
N CYS A 127 -15.32 -0.98 -17.33
CA CYS A 127 -16.68 -1.08 -16.81
C CYS A 127 -17.71 -1.28 -17.93
N GLU A 128 -17.63 -0.47 -19.00
CA GLU A 128 -18.49 -0.59 -20.19
C GLU A 128 -18.36 -1.98 -20.85
N SER A 129 -17.13 -2.45 -21.01
CA SER A 129 -16.84 -3.75 -21.64
C SER A 129 -17.33 -4.94 -20.79
N ALA A 130 -17.26 -4.80 -19.46
CA ALA A 130 -17.73 -5.81 -18.52
C ALA A 130 -19.23 -5.72 -18.21
N GLY A 131 -19.93 -4.67 -18.68
CA GLY A 131 -21.35 -4.45 -18.39
C GLY A 131 -21.63 -4.13 -16.92
N VAL A 132 -20.70 -3.47 -16.23
CA VAL A 132 -20.82 -3.11 -14.81
C VAL A 132 -20.74 -1.60 -14.60
N GLU A 133 -21.34 -1.11 -13.52
CA GLU A 133 -21.20 0.28 -13.11
C GLU A 133 -19.89 0.50 -12.34
N PHE A 134 -19.20 1.62 -12.61
CA PHE A 134 -18.04 2.03 -11.84
C PHE A 134 -18.41 2.31 -10.37
N LYS A 135 -17.60 1.81 -9.43
CA LYS A 135 -17.74 2.11 -8.00
C LYS A 135 -16.39 2.44 -7.38
N TYR A 136 -16.42 3.27 -6.34
CA TYR A 136 -15.25 3.41 -5.47
C TYR A 136 -15.21 2.25 -4.49
N ALA A 137 -14.04 1.63 -4.35
CA ALA A 137 -13.71 0.87 -3.16
C ALA A 137 -13.40 1.87 -2.04
N ASP A 138 -13.94 1.65 -0.85
CA ASP A 138 -13.73 2.54 0.30
C ASP A 138 -13.20 1.71 1.48
N PRO A 139 -11.98 1.15 1.39
CA PRO A 139 -11.32 0.64 2.57
C PRO A 139 -11.17 1.79 3.56
N ALA A 140 -11.52 1.52 4.82
CA ALA A 140 -11.50 2.54 5.86
C ALA A 140 -10.16 3.28 5.86
N SER A 141 -10.20 4.61 5.94
CA SER A 141 -9.01 5.35 6.33
C SER A 141 -8.64 4.92 7.75
N ASP A 142 -7.43 4.45 7.93
CA ASP A 142 -6.91 4.13 9.24
C ASP A 142 -5.71 5.02 9.49
N TYR A 143 -5.74 5.68 10.64
CA TYR A 143 -4.59 6.41 11.13
C TYR A 143 -3.84 5.58 12.17
N GLY A 144 -4.40 4.50 12.72
CA GLY A 144 -3.72 3.61 13.66
C GLY A 144 -3.05 4.32 14.84
N PRO A 145 -2.38 3.59 15.74
CA PRO A 145 -1.29 4.18 16.50
C PRO A 145 -0.16 4.53 15.53
N SER A 146 0.65 5.54 15.83
CA SER A 146 1.88 5.78 15.07
C SER A 146 2.80 4.57 15.24
N VAL A 147 2.79 3.65 14.27
CA VAL A 147 3.76 2.55 14.21
C VAL A 147 5.13 3.17 13.96
N THR A 148 6.06 2.94 14.90
CA THR A 148 7.47 3.33 14.77
C THR A 148 8.30 2.27 14.04
N TYR A 149 7.70 1.12 13.69
CA TYR A 149 8.39 -0.03 13.12
C TYR A 149 7.71 -0.49 11.84
N TRP A 150 8.54 -0.73 10.83
CA TRP A 150 8.14 -1.29 9.55
C TRP A 150 7.71 -2.75 9.72
N PRO A 151 6.70 -3.22 8.99
CA PRO A 151 6.43 -4.63 8.89
C PRO A 151 7.68 -5.36 8.41
N TYR A 152 8.01 -6.47 9.06
CA TYR A 152 9.34 -7.11 9.03
C TYR A 152 9.90 -7.38 7.63
N ASN A 153 9.02 -7.68 6.67
CA ASN A 153 9.38 -8.10 5.32
C ASN A 153 9.09 -7.04 4.25
N ASN A 154 8.71 -5.82 4.63
CA ASN A 154 8.43 -4.76 3.65
C ASN A 154 9.65 -3.84 3.51
N ILE A 155 9.93 -3.36 2.29
CA ILE A 155 11.14 -2.59 1.97
C ILE A 155 10.75 -1.26 1.32
N TYR A 156 11.37 -0.16 1.79
CA TYR A 156 11.20 1.20 1.30
C TYR A 156 12.46 2.05 1.57
N PRO A 157 12.92 2.92 0.64
CA PRO A 157 12.63 2.93 -0.79
C PRO A 157 13.26 1.73 -1.51
N LEU A 158 12.54 1.16 -2.47
CA LEU A 158 13.17 0.38 -3.54
C LEU A 158 13.92 1.32 -4.51
N THR A 159 14.82 0.79 -5.32
CA THR A 159 15.50 1.45 -6.45
C THR A 159 15.25 0.73 -7.76
N ASP A 160 15.50 1.38 -8.90
CA ASP A 160 15.36 0.74 -10.22
C ASP A 160 16.25 -0.52 -10.38
N ASN A 161 17.25 -0.71 -9.50
CA ASN A 161 18.07 -1.93 -9.46
C ASN A 161 17.42 -3.09 -8.70
N ASP A 162 16.44 -2.82 -7.84
CA ASP A 162 15.72 -3.84 -7.08
C ASP A 162 14.66 -4.55 -7.94
N LEU A 163 14.36 -4.03 -9.13
CA LEU A 163 13.43 -4.59 -10.13
C LEU A 163 14.07 -5.65 -11.08
N LYS A 164 15.26 -6.17 -10.76
CA LYS A 164 16.08 -7.02 -11.65
C LYS A 164 16.11 -8.50 -11.27
#